data_AF-A0AAV8Z512-F1
#
_entry.id   AF-A0AAV8Z512-F1
#
_cell.length_a   1.000
_cell.length_b   1.000
_cell.length_c   1.000
_cell.angle_alpha   90.00
_cell.angle_beta   90.00
_cell.angle_gamma   90.00
#
_symmetry.space_group_name_H-M   'P 1'
#
loop_
_entity.id
_entity.type
_entity.pdbx_description
1 polymer ?
#
loop_
_entity_poly.entity_id
_entity_poly.type
_entity_poly.pdbx_seq_one_letter_code
_entity_poly.pdbx_strand_id
1 'polypeptide(L)'
;MPIKAWPIKAWFIKISGYPLKLAQRVQFNMFIRPLEGVASMENVSKSLVPVIWVEESTVLGDEYTDLLKNKLFRSLKIVNIIKWVVIGIGVTALIVSFFLFVYIMSP
;
A
#
# COMPACT_ATOMS: atom_id res chain seq x y z
N MET A 1 11.74 -25.79 14.32
CA MET A 1 12.71 -24.70 14.10
C MET A 1 12.00 -23.38 14.38
N PRO A 2 12.37 -22.63 15.42
CA PRO A 2 11.71 -21.37 15.75
C PRO A 2 12.12 -20.26 14.79
N ILE A 3 11.21 -19.90 13.89
CA ILE A 3 11.35 -18.80 12.95
C ILE A 3 10.89 -17.52 13.65
N LYS A 4 11.78 -16.53 13.76
CA LYS A 4 11.45 -15.20 14.29
C LYS A 4 11.34 -14.23 13.11
N ALA A 5 10.13 -13.77 12.82
CA ALA A 5 9.90 -12.70 11.85
C ALA A 5 9.83 -11.36 12.59
N TRP A 6 10.49 -10.34 12.03
CA TRP A 6 10.33 -8.97 12.48
C TRP A 6 9.07 -8.34 11.86
N PRO A 7 8.49 -7.29 12.46
CA PRO A 7 7.33 -6.61 11.89
C PRO A 7 7.64 -6.11 10.47
N ILE A 8 6.73 -6.43 9.54
CA ILE A 8 6.84 -6.07 8.13
C ILE A 8 6.74 -4.55 8.02
N LYS A 9 7.72 -3.92 7.36
CA LYS A 9 7.69 -2.50 7.03
C LYS A 9 7.14 -2.34 5.61
N ALA A 10 5.93 -1.80 5.50
CA ALA A 10 5.26 -1.59 4.23
C ALA A 10 4.92 -0.11 4.03
N TRP A 11 5.23 0.42 2.86
CA TRP A 11 4.84 1.76 2.43
C TRP A 11 3.77 1.65 1.35
N PHE A 12 2.59 2.20 1.59
CA PHE A 12 1.43 2.03 0.70
C PHE A 12 1.12 3.27 -0.13
N ILE A 13 0.60 3.05 -1.34
CA ILE A 13 -0.10 4.07 -2.11
C ILE A 13 -1.47 4.30 -1.46
N LYS A 14 -1.75 5.53 -1.02
CA LYS A 14 -2.96 5.87 -0.25
C LYS A 14 -4.29 5.53 -0.94
N ILE A 15 -4.32 5.51 -2.28
CA ILE A 15 -5.56 5.33 -3.06
C ILE A 15 -5.81 3.86 -3.40
N SER A 16 -4.75 3.12 -3.78
CA SER A 16 -4.90 1.73 -4.23
C SER A 16 -4.60 0.70 -3.13
N GLY A 17 -3.98 1.11 -2.02
CA GLY A 17 -3.53 0.19 -0.97
C GLY A 17 -2.38 -0.73 -1.41
N TYR A 18 -1.79 -0.49 -2.58
CA TYR A 18 -0.68 -1.30 -3.09
C TYR A 18 0.64 -0.89 -2.41
N PRO A 19 1.48 -1.84 -1.96
CA PRO A 19 2.76 -1.53 -1.35
C PRO A 19 3.77 -1.05 -2.42
N LEU A 20 4.25 0.19 -2.29
CA LEU A 20 5.38 0.75 -3.04
C LEU A 20 6.70 0.09 -2.65
N LYS A 21 6.84 -0.19 -1.34
CA LYS A 21 8.02 -0.81 -0.77
C LYS A 21 7.59 -1.75 0.34
N LEU A 22 8.00 -3.00 0.22
CA LEU A 22 7.78 -4.04 1.23
C LEU A 22 9.15 -4.53 1.69
N ALA A 23 9.40 -4.45 2.99
CA ALA A 23 10.61 -4.97 3.60
C ALA A 23 10.24 -5.94 4.73
N GLN A 24 10.67 -7.18 4.57
CA GLN A 24 10.49 -8.25 5.55
C GLN A 24 11.85 -8.84 5.91
N ARG A 25 12.06 -9.06 7.21
CA ARG A 25 13.26 -9.71 7.74
C ARG A 25 12.87 -10.95 8.50
N VAL A 26 13.41 -12.09 8.09
CA VAL A 26 13.17 -13.40 8.70
C VAL A 26 14.46 -13.90 9.30
N GLN A 27 14.43 -14.26 10.57
CA GLN A 27 15.54 -14.85 11.29
C GLN A 27 15.27 -16.33 11.55
N PHE A 28 16.17 -17.18 11.06
CA PHE A 28 16.11 -18.62 11.28
C PHE A 28 16.96 -18.99 12.50
N ASN A 29 16.31 -19.52 13.54
CA ASN A 29 17.00 -20.00 14.75
C ASN A 29 16.97 -21.52 14.82
N MET A 30 18.06 -22.11 15.27
CA MET A 30 18.12 -23.53 15.63
C MET A 30 18.13 -23.68 17.15
N PHE A 31 17.52 -24.76 17.61
CA PHE A 31 17.50 -25.10 19.02
C PHE A 31 18.67 -26.06 19.29
N ILE A 32 19.62 -25.63 20.11
CA ILE A 32 20.74 -26.50 20.51
C ILE A 32 20.40 -27.14 21.85
N ARG A 33 20.56 -28.45 21.93
CA ARG A 33 20.47 -29.24 23.16
C ARG A 33 21.81 -29.94 23.39
N PRO A 34 22.24 -30.08 24.65
CA PRO A 34 23.34 -30.98 24.96
C PRO A 34 22.92 -32.41 24.59
N LEU A 35 23.81 -33.10 23.89
CA LEU A 35 23.70 -34.52 23.53
C LEU A 35 24.74 -35.27 24.36
N GLU A 36 24.30 -36.24 25.15
CA GLU A 36 25.19 -37.12 25.91
C GLU A 36 25.98 -38.00 24.94
N GLY A 37 27.32 -37.99 25.02
CA GLY A 37 28.20 -38.80 24.17
C GLY A 37 28.97 -38.05 23.07
N VAL A 38 28.83 -36.72 22.96
CA VAL A 38 29.64 -35.88 22.06
C VAL A 38 30.34 -34.80 22.89
N ALA A 39 31.62 -34.98 23.19
CA ALA A 39 32.39 -34.13 24.10
C ALA A 39 32.34 -32.61 23.80
N SER A 40 32.16 -32.21 22.52
CA SER A 40 32.01 -30.80 22.14
C SER A 40 30.62 -30.21 22.39
N MET A 41 29.59 -31.03 22.56
CA MET A 41 28.19 -30.61 22.71
C MET A 41 27.66 -30.76 24.16
N GLU A 42 28.40 -31.44 25.03
CA GLU A 42 28.02 -31.73 26.43
C GLU A 42 27.95 -30.48 27.32
N ASN A 43 28.78 -29.46 27.05
CA ASN A 43 28.83 -28.22 27.85
C ASN A 43 28.03 -27.06 27.23
N VAL A 44 27.19 -27.33 26.22
CA VAL A 44 26.45 -26.27 25.52
C VAL A 44 25.10 -26.04 26.21
N SER A 45 24.90 -24.80 26.69
CA SER A 45 23.63 -24.36 27.28
C SER A 45 22.48 -24.50 26.28
N LYS A 46 21.31 -24.96 26.76
CA LYS A 46 20.08 -25.06 25.98
C LYS A 46 19.65 -23.64 25.56
N SER A 47 20.00 -23.26 24.34
CA SER A 47 19.77 -21.91 23.83
C SER A 47 19.34 -21.89 22.36
N LEU A 48 18.69 -20.80 21.98
CA LEU A 48 18.26 -20.49 20.63
C LEU A 48 19.38 -19.75 19.92
N VAL A 49 20.04 -20.41 18.99
CA VAL A 49 21.16 -19.82 18.26
C VAL A 49 20.68 -19.39 16.87
N PRO A 50 20.87 -18.11 16.49
CA PRO A 50 20.59 -17.64 15.14
C PRO A 50 21.59 -18.27 14.16
N VAL A 51 21.09 -18.81 13.06
CA VAL A 51 21.93 -19.41 12.01
C VAL A 51 22.09 -18.45 10.85
N ILE A 52 20.97 -17.95 10.34
CA ILE A 52 20.93 -17.02 9.20
C ILE A 52 19.78 -16.01 9.37
N TRP A 53 19.94 -14.86 8.72
CA TRP A 53 18.89 -13.88 8.51
C TRP A 53 18.71 -13.65 7.01
N VAL A 54 17.45 -13.67 6.55
CA VAL A 54 17.08 -13.35 5.18
C VAL A 54 16.32 -12.04 5.19
N GLU A 55 16.77 -11.10 4.36
CA GLU A 55 16.12 -9.81 4.15
C GLU A 55 15.50 -9.81 2.77
N GLU A 56 14.16 -9.76 2.73
CA GLU A 56 13.39 -9.62 1.51
C GLU A 56 12.92 -8.17 1.43
N SER A 57 13.50 -7.40 0.53
CA SER A 57 13.03 -6.06 0.20
C SER A 57 12.61 -6.01 -1.26
N THR A 58 11.32 -5.83 -1.50
CA THR A 58 10.80 -5.54 -2.83
C THR A 58 10.42 -4.07 -2.92
N VAL A 59 10.94 -3.41 -3.95
CA VAL A 59 10.63 -2.03 -4.30
C VAL A 59 10.01 -2.07 -5.67
N LEU A 60 8.84 -1.45 -5.81
CA LEU A 60 8.20 -1.32 -7.11
C LEU A 60 9.08 -0.40 -7.98
N GLY A 61 9.60 -0.93 -9.09
CA GLY A 61 10.52 -0.19 -9.97
C GLY A 61 9.88 1.09 -10.52
N ASP A 62 10.73 2.10 -10.76
CA ASP A 62 10.29 3.46 -11.09
C ASP A 62 9.31 3.52 -12.28
N GLU A 63 9.52 2.69 -13.31
CA GLU A 63 8.65 2.58 -14.48
C GLU A 63 7.19 2.24 -14.09
N TYR A 64 7.00 1.27 -13.19
CA TYR A 64 5.68 0.87 -12.72
C TYR A 64 5.06 1.91 -11.81
N THR A 65 5.87 2.64 -11.04
CA THR A 65 5.37 3.74 -10.19
C THR A 65 4.85 4.90 -11.03
N ASP A 66 5.53 5.25 -12.12
CA ASP A 66 5.12 6.32 -13.03
C ASP A 66 3.90 5.92 -13.87
N LEU A 67 3.82 4.66 -14.31
CA LEU A 67 2.61 4.15 -14.99
C LEU A 67 1.39 4.19 -14.06
N LEU A 68 1.53 3.74 -12.80
CA LEU A 68 0.45 3.82 -11.82
C LEU A 68 0.07 5.28 -11.56
N LYS A 69 1.06 6.14 -11.34
CA LYS A 69 0.83 7.53 -10.99
C LYS A 69 0.12 8.27 -12.13
N ASN A 70 0.57 8.06 -13.37
CA ASN A 70 -0.02 8.68 -14.54
C ASN A 70 -1.41 8.14 -14.86
N LYS A 71 -1.69 6.84 -14.68
CA LYS A 71 -3.03 6.32 -14.95
C LYS A 71 -4.02 6.66 -13.84
N LEU A 72 -3.70 6.37 -12.58
CA LEU A 72 -4.65 6.57 -11.47
C LEU A 72 -4.88 8.05 -11.16
N PHE A 73 -3.83 8.84 -10.89
CA PHE A 73 -4.03 10.23 -10.47
C PHE A 73 -4.56 11.12 -11.59
N ARG A 74 -4.18 10.87 -12.85
CA ARG A 74 -4.71 11.63 -13.99
C ARG A 74 -6.19 11.33 -14.21
N SER A 75 -6.59 10.06 -14.17
CA SER A 75 -8.00 9.66 -14.33
C SER A 75 -8.87 10.25 -13.23
N LEU A 76 -8.42 10.20 -11.97
CA LEU A 76 -9.13 10.80 -10.84
C LEU A 76 -9.29 12.32 -10.99
N LYS A 77 -8.23 13.03 -11.42
CA LYS A 77 -8.31 14.48 -11.68
C LYS A 77 -9.29 14.81 -12.80
N ILE A 78 -9.27 14.04 -13.90
CA ILE A 78 -10.17 14.25 -15.04
C ILE A 78 -11.63 14.06 -14.61
N VAL A 79 -11.93 12.98 -13.88
CA VAL A 79 -13.29 12.71 -13.37
C VAL A 79 -13.74 13.84 -12.45
N ASN A 80 -12.87 14.35 -11.59
CA ASN A 80 -13.21 15.47 -10.72
C ASN A 80 -13.54 16.74 -11.51
N ILE A 81 -12.79 17.05 -12.56
CA ILE A 81 -13.08 18.20 -13.44
C ILE A 81 -14.43 18.01 -14.15
N ILE A 82 -14.68 16.83 -14.72
CA ILE A 82 -15.95 16.51 -15.39
C ILE A 82 -17.13 16.66 -14.42
N LYS A 83 -16.99 16.20 -13.18
CA LYS A 83 -18.02 16.35 -12.14
C LYS A 83 -18.41 17.82 -11.95
N TRP A 84 -17.42 18.71 -11.80
CA TRP A 84 -17.68 20.14 -11.63
C TRP A 84 -18.29 20.80 -12.87
N VAL A 85 -17.87 20.39 -14.07
CA VAL A 85 -18.45 20.89 -15.33
C VAL A 85 -19.92 20.48 -15.46
N VAL A 86 -20.26 19.22 -15.19
CA VAL A 86 -21.64 18.72 -15.26
C VAL A 86 -22.53 19.43 -14.26
N ILE A 87 -22.04 19.64 -13.03
CA ILE A 87 -22.76 20.42 -12.01
C ILE A 87 -22.99 21.86 -12.50
N GLY A 88 -21.96 22.49 -13.06
CA GLY A 88 -22.06 23.85 -13.60
C GLY A 88 -23.13 23.97 -14.69
N ILE A 89 -23.15 23.04 -15.64
CA ILE A 89 -24.16 23.01 -16.71
C ILE A 89 -25.56 22.84 -16.13
N GLY A 90 -25.75 21.90 -15.19
CA GLY A 90 -27.04 21.68 -14.54
C GLY A 90 -27.56 22.94 -13.83
N VAL A 91 -26.70 23.64 -13.09
CA VAL A 91 -27.06 24.89 -12.40
C VAL A 91 -27.45 25.97 -13.41
N THR A 92 -26.69 26.14 -14.49
CA THR A 92 -27.03 27.14 -15.52
C THR A 92 -28.35 26.86 -16.21
N ALA A 93 -28.65 25.58 -16.51
CA ALA A 93 -29.92 25.19 -17.12
C ALA A 93 -31.12 25.49 -16.21
N LEU A 94 -30.98 25.26 -14.89
CA LEU A 94 -32.02 25.59 -13.92
C LEU A 94 -32.24 27.11 -13.83
N ILE A 95 -31.16 27.90 -13.83
CA ILE A 95 -31.25 29.36 -13.82
C ILE A 95 -31.99 29.87 -15.06
N VAL A 96 -31.61 29.40 -16.25
CA VAL A 96 -32.25 29.79 -17.52
C VAL A 96 -33.73 29.41 -17.54
N SER A 97 -34.06 28.18 -17.10
CA SER A 97 -35.44 27.71 -16.99
C SER A 97 -36.28 28.59 -16.07
N PHE A 98 -35.71 28.96 -14.91
CA PHE A 98 -36.37 29.84 -13.95
C PHE A 98 -36.64 31.24 -14.54
N PHE A 99 -35.66 31.84 -15.21
CA PHE A 99 -35.83 33.14 -15.86
C PHE A 99 -36.89 33.12 -16.96
N LEU A 100 -36.92 32.08 -17.79
CA LEU A 100 -37.94 31.92 -18.83
C LEU A 100 -39.33 31.78 -18.24
N PHE A 101 -39.48 31.02 -17.15
CA PHE A 101 -40.77 30.87 -16.47
C PHE A 101 -41.29 32.20 -15.92
N VAL A 102 -40.42 33.00 -15.30
CA VAL A 102 -40.79 34.35 -14.80
C VAL A 102 -41.20 35.27 -15.94
N TYR A 103 -40.49 35.24 -17.08
CA TYR A 103 -40.83 36.06 -18.25
C TYR A 103 -42.17 35.67 -18.88
N ILE A 104 -42.50 34.37 -18.93
CA ILE A 104 -43.80 33.89 -19.41
C ILE A 104 -44.94 34.23 -18.44
N MET A 105 -44.66 34.25 -17.14
CA MET A 105 -45.65 34.56 -16.10
C MET A 105 -45.87 36.06 -15.91
N SER A 106 -44.98 36.94 -16.40
CA SER A 106 -45.26 38.38 -16.43
C SER A 106 -46.23 38.68 -17.59
N PRO A 107 -47.48 39.09 -17.31
CA PRO A 107 -48.45 39.44 -18.33
C PRO A 107 -48.08 40.71 -19.12
#